data_AF-A0A9X0TVA1-F1
#
_entry.id   AF-A0A9X0TVA1-F1
#
_cell.length_a   1.000
_cell.length_b   1.000
_cell.length_c   1.000
_cell.angle_alpha   90.00
_cell.angle_beta   90.00
_cell.angle_gamma   90.00
#
_symmetry.space_group_name_H-M   'P 1'
#
loop_
_entity.id
_entity.type
_entity.pdbx_description
1 polymer ?
#
loop_
_entity_poly.entity_id
_entity_poly.type
_entity_poly.pdbx_seq_one_letter_code
_entity_poly.pdbx_strand_id
1 'polypeptide(L)'
;MSENRTRKEQSRMWRWRWAIGNSDLPATTRDVLRVLSEFMNREGDRCFPPIGDLVEKSGRDRKTIRIHLRAAEEKGWLRVENAGMKGQKWRQKKYVARWPDGYSHPELLQQGGGVMPSPYDDAGTGEVGELRPEAGGAAPHKLGAERPLYNNSPLTSPINSPERGAGERALTPTERKRINREFERWKPTWPRHEDYSRDEAKAEWDKLADADRRDCIRLTPSYLRWIEGRVKPYSPAIYLRKKAWKELPPASGPVAKVPAKSFSNLWMATWLEMLLTASNQPIRLAPIEKIMVDSGQKSFEEISRNKLIDYCASVVEGMLFAARRREPWRCSTFLEPISERFQWVAPDSELLAAWKRLHERRCWPWFSWVPPMGMRFPPVDPDETNLDTAVEAAITEFETQISKV
;
A
#
# COMPACT_ATOMS: atom_id res chain seq x y z
N MET A 1 -26.48 4.66 -33.20
CA MET A 1 -26.30 6.13 -33.04
C MET A 1 -25.61 6.40 -31.71
N SER A 2 -24.33 6.05 -31.60
CA SER A 2 -23.56 6.09 -30.35
C SER A 2 -22.27 6.87 -30.54
N GLU A 3 -22.39 8.16 -30.83
CA GLU A 3 -21.25 9.08 -31.00
C GLU A 3 -21.65 10.44 -30.41
N ASN A 4 -21.77 10.55 -29.08
CA ASN A 4 -21.81 11.86 -28.40
C ASN A 4 -21.70 11.81 -26.85
N ARG A 5 -20.98 10.83 -26.28
CA ARG A 5 -20.68 10.81 -24.83
C ARG A 5 -19.25 11.19 -24.45
N THR A 6 -18.44 11.66 -25.39
CA THR A 6 -16.97 11.72 -25.25
C THR A 6 -16.34 13.10 -25.08
N ARG A 7 -17.05 14.14 -24.60
CA ARG A 7 -16.39 15.46 -24.40
C ARG A 7 -16.80 16.30 -23.19
N LYS A 8 -17.82 15.92 -22.41
CA LYS A 8 -18.47 16.86 -21.47
C LYS A 8 -18.08 16.75 -19.99
N GLU A 9 -17.27 15.79 -19.56
CA GLU A 9 -16.82 15.69 -18.17
C GLU A 9 -15.30 15.73 -18.06
N GLN A 10 -14.68 16.82 -18.51
CA GLN A 10 -13.32 17.13 -18.07
C GLN A 10 -13.34 17.38 -16.56
N SER A 11 -12.53 16.62 -15.81
CA SER A 11 -12.37 16.73 -14.36
C SER A 11 -12.29 18.19 -13.92
N ARG A 12 -13.16 18.59 -12.98
CA ARG A 12 -13.21 19.95 -12.42
C ARG A 12 -11.82 20.41 -11.96
N MET A 13 -11.04 19.48 -11.40
CA MET A 13 -9.65 19.73 -11.01
C MET A 13 -8.71 20.04 -12.17
N TRP A 14 -8.86 19.35 -13.30
CA TRP A 14 -8.05 19.62 -14.47
C TRP A 14 -8.30 21.06 -14.97
N ARG A 15 -9.57 21.47 -15.03
CA ARG A 15 -9.98 22.83 -15.39
C ARG A 15 -9.45 23.88 -14.41
N TRP A 16 -9.46 23.57 -13.11
CA TRP A 16 -8.92 24.45 -12.08
C TRP A 16 -7.39 24.61 -12.18
N ARG A 17 -6.64 23.52 -12.42
CA ARG A 17 -5.18 23.57 -12.65
C ARG A 17 -4.82 24.38 -13.89
N TRP A 18 -5.59 24.21 -14.97
CA TRP A 18 -5.43 25.00 -16.19
C TRP A 18 -5.70 26.48 -15.93
N ALA A 19 -6.77 26.80 -15.20
CA ALA A 19 -7.11 28.17 -14.81
C ALA A 19 -6.02 28.84 -13.96
N ILE A 20 -5.46 28.13 -12.97
CA ILE A 20 -4.32 28.62 -12.19
C ILE A 20 -3.13 28.92 -13.10
N GLY A 21 -2.83 28.05 -14.07
CA GLY A 21 -1.73 28.23 -15.03
C GLY A 21 -1.84 29.52 -15.84
N ASN A 22 -3.06 29.97 -16.13
CA ASN A 22 -3.37 31.18 -16.91
C ASN A 22 -3.75 32.38 -16.03
N SER A 23 -3.63 32.27 -14.71
CA SER A 23 -3.97 33.34 -13.77
C SER A 23 -2.85 34.38 -13.62
N ASP A 24 -3.23 35.57 -13.15
CA ASP A 24 -2.35 36.66 -12.72
C ASP A 24 -1.65 36.41 -11.37
N LEU A 25 -1.78 35.20 -10.81
CA LEU A 25 -1.17 34.84 -9.55
C LEU A 25 0.36 34.86 -9.65
N PRO A 26 1.08 35.29 -8.58
CA PRO A 26 2.53 35.15 -8.52
C PRO A 26 2.98 33.72 -8.84
N ALA A 27 4.12 33.56 -9.49
CA ALA A 27 4.63 32.25 -9.92
C ALA A 27 4.67 31.23 -8.76
N THR A 28 5.13 31.66 -7.59
CA THR A 28 5.16 30.84 -6.37
C THR A 28 3.76 30.49 -5.87
N THR A 29 2.77 31.37 -6.00
CA THR A 29 1.38 31.04 -5.64
C THR A 29 0.82 29.96 -6.57
N ARG A 30 1.07 30.07 -7.89
CA ARG A 30 0.63 29.05 -8.85
C ARG A 30 1.26 27.68 -8.57
N ASP A 31 2.55 27.66 -8.24
CA ASP A 31 3.29 26.46 -7.88
C ASP A 31 2.72 25.81 -6.61
N VAL A 32 2.50 26.59 -5.54
CA VAL A 32 1.89 26.11 -4.30
C VAL A 32 0.50 25.53 -4.52
N LEU A 33 -0.33 26.16 -5.36
CA LEU A 33 -1.66 25.62 -5.71
C LEU A 33 -1.57 24.35 -6.57
N ARG A 34 -0.55 24.21 -7.43
CA ARG A 34 -0.30 22.99 -8.20
C ARG A 34 0.10 21.84 -7.28
N VAL A 35 0.97 22.07 -6.30
CA VAL A 35 1.32 21.08 -5.28
C VAL A 35 0.09 20.71 -4.43
N LEU A 36 -0.69 21.70 -3.99
CA LEU A 36 -1.91 21.49 -3.21
C LEU A 36 -2.93 20.63 -3.98
N SER A 37 -3.00 20.81 -5.29
CA SER A 37 -3.92 20.09 -6.17
C SER A 37 -3.67 18.57 -6.23
N GLU A 38 -2.48 18.09 -5.84
CA GLU A 38 -2.18 16.66 -5.77
C GLU A 38 -2.94 15.95 -4.64
N PHE A 39 -3.33 16.71 -3.61
CA PHE A 39 -4.06 16.24 -2.44
C PHE A 39 -5.58 16.40 -2.59
N MET A 40 -6.05 16.88 -3.74
CA MET A 40 -7.47 17.11 -4.01
C MET A 40 -8.09 15.95 -4.78
N ASN A 41 -9.36 15.64 -4.51
CA ASN A 41 -10.14 14.71 -5.34
C ASN A 41 -10.53 15.35 -6.69
N ARG A 42 -11.19 14.61 -7.59
CA ARG A 42 -11.59 15.11 -8.93
C ARG A 42 -12.45 16.39 -8.92
N GLU A 43 -13.15 16.65 -7.81
CA GLU A 43 -14.00 17.83 -7.61
C GLU A 43 -13.28 19.04 -6.99
N GLY A 44 -12.01 18.88 -6.58
CA GLY A 44 -11.27 19.94 -5.91
C GLY A 44 -11.66 20.17 -4.46
N ASP A 45 -12.17 19.13 -3.82
CA ASP A 45 -12.47 19.10 -2.39
C ASP A 45 -11.74 17.94 -1.70
N ARG A 46 -12.03 17.73 -0.40
CA ARG A 46 -11.42 16.72 0.48
C ARG A 46 -9.88 16.84 0.57
N CYS A 47 -9.38 18.06 0.57
CA CYS A 47 -7.96 18.36 0.66
C CYS A 47 -7.57 18.78 2.09
N PHE A 48 -6.80 17.95 2.77
CA PHE A 48 -6.39 18.17 4.17
C PHE A 48 -4.87 18.04 4.42
N PRO A 49 -3.97 18.46 3.51
CA PRO A 49 -2.55 18.33 3.76
C PRO A 49 -2.11 19.25 4.92
N PRO A 50 -1.33 18.74 5.89
CA PRO A 50 -0.62 19.60 6.82
C PRO A 50 0.40 20.46 6.06
N ILE A 51 0.75 21.62 6.62
CA ILE A 51 1.74 22.53 6.00
C ILE A 51 3.10 21.83 5.79
N GLY A 52 3.43 20.82 6.61
CA GLY A 52 4.65 20.02 6.46
C GLY A 52 4.74 19.31 5.11
N ASP A 53 3.66 18.67 4.67
CA ASP A 53 3.63 17.92 3.40
C ASP A 53 3.77 18.85 2.19
N LEU A 54 3.19 20.06 2.28
CA LEU A 54 3.34 21.08 1.25
C LEU A 54 4.77 21.61 1.19
N VAL A 55 5.43 21.78 2.33
CA VAL A 55 6.84 22.18 2.43
C VAL A 55 7.75 21.12 1.80
N GLU A 56 7.53 19.85 2.13
CA GLU A 56 8.31 18.73 1.59
C GLU A 56 8.20 18.63 0.07
N LYS A 57 6.99 18.74 -0.48
CA LYS A 57 6.77 18.62 -1.94
C LYS A 57 7.19 19.85 -2.73
N SER A 58 6.97 21.05 -2.21
CA SER A 58 7.31 22.29 -2.93
C SER A 58 8.76 22.71 -2.75
N GLY A 59 9.47 22.16 -1.76
CA GLY A 59 10.80 22.63 -1.35
C GLY A 59 10.79 24.04 -0.76
N ARG A 60 9.62 24.61 -0.42
CA ARG A 60 9.48 25.96 0.15
C ARG A 60 9.37 25.91 1.66
N ASP A 61 9.76 26.98 2.34
CA ASP A 61 9.62 27.06 3.79
C ASP A 61 8.17 27.30 4.24
N ARG A 62 7.91 27.04 5.53
CA ARG A 62 6.56 27.15 6.12
C ARG A 62 5.97 28.56 6.04
N LYS A 63 6.78 29.62 6.08
CA LYS A 63 6.31 31.01 6.00
C LYS A 63 5.84 31.31 4.58
N THR A 64 6.64 30.94 3.58
CA THR A 64 6.31 31.07 2.15
C THR A 64 5.00 30.37 1.81
N ILE A 65 4.82 29.10 2.22
CA ILE A 65 3.57 28.36 1.98
C ILE A 65 2.36 29.09 2.57
N ARG A 66 2.43 29.57 3.81
CA ARG A 66 1.30 30.27 4.45
C ARG A 66 0.96 31.59 3.77
N ILE A 67 1.96 32.35 3.35
CA ILE A 67 1.77 33.62 2.62
C ILE A 67 1.03 33.36 1.32
N HIS A 68 1.48 32.38 0.53
CA HIS A 68 0.90 32.11 -0.78
C HIS A 68 -0.48 31.43 -0.71
N LEU A 69 -0.75 30.61 0.30
CA LEU A 69 -2.10 30.08 0.54
C LEU A 69 -3.09 31.19 0.92
N ARG A 70 -2.66 32.15 1.76
CA ARG A 70 -3.49 33.32 2.09
C ARG A 70 -3.73 34.21 0.87
N ALA A 71 -2.70 34.48 0.07
CA ALA A 71 -2.84 35.27 -1.17
C ALA A 71 -3.79 34.60 -2.19
N ALA A 72 -3.77 33.26 -2.28
CA ALA A 72 -4.71 32.52 -3.11
C ALA A 72 -6.16 32.59 -2.60
N GLU A 73 -6.33 32.58 -1.28
CA GLU A 73 -7.64 32.73 -0.63
C GLU A 73 -8.21 34.14 -0.79
N GLU A 74 -7.41 35.18 -0.56
CA GLU A 74 -7.79 36.58 -0.77
C GLU A 74 -8.20 36.87 -2.21
N LYS A 75 -7.54 36.22 -3.18
CA LYS A 75 -7.90 36.31 -4.60
C LYS A 75 -9.02 35.37 -5.02
N GLY A 76 -9.63 34.59 -4.12
CA GLY A 76 -10.78 33.73 -4.40
C GLY A 76 -10.49 32.41 -5.12
N TRP A 77 -9.21 32.05 -5.31
CA TRP A 77 -8.81 30.77 -5.92
C TRP A 77 -8.94 29.58 -4.97
N LEU A 78 -9.01 29.86 -3.67
CA LEU A 78 -9.01 28.86 -2.61
C LEU A 78 -9.94 29.32 -1.50
N ARG A 79 -10.62 28.38 -0.85
CA ARG A 79 -11.29 28.61 0.44
C ARG A 79 -10.64 27.73 1.50
N VAL A 80 -10.28 28.32 2.63
CA VAL A 80 -9.73 27.60 3.78
C VAL A 80 -10.82 27.47 4.85
N GLU A 81 -11.21 26.24 5.15
CA GLU A 81 -12.19 25.92 6.18
C GLU A 81 -11.48 25.26 7.37
N ASN A 82 -11.98 25.45 8.59
CA ASN A 82 -11.54 24.64 9.72
C ASN A 82 -12.22 23.27 9.62
N ALA A 83 -11.44 22.18 9.65
CA ALA A 83 -12.01 20.84 9.68
C ALA A 83 -12.68 20.62 11.04
N GLY A 84 -14.01 20.70 11.09
CA GLY A 84 -14.82 20.54 12.31
C GLY A 84 -14.86 19.11 12.87
N MET A 85 -13.69 18.49 13.07
CA MET A 85 -13.55 17.12 13.56
C MET A 85 -13.05 17.11 15.03
N LYS A 86 -13.55 16.16 15.84
CA LYS A 86 -13.23 16.02 17.28
C LYS A 86 -11.75 15.63 17.53
N GLY A 87 -11.21 16.01 18.69
CA GLY A 87 -9.83 15.71 19.13
C GLY A 87 -8.79 16.71 18.60
N GLN A 88 -7.47 16.43 18.71
CA GLN A 88 -6.38 17.33 18.26
C GLN A 88 -6.46 17.75 16.77
N LYS A 89 -7.34 17.12 15.98
CA LYS A 89 -7.60 17.39 14.56
C LYS A 89 -8.48 18.63 14.30
N TRP A 90 -9.04 19.28 15.33
CA TRP A 90 -9.76 20.56 15.18
C TRP A 90 -8.90 21.68 14.56
N ARG A 91 -7.57 21.56 14.65
CA ARG A 91 -6.59 22.51 14.11
C ARG A 91 -6.26 22.27 12.63
N GLN A 92 -6.78 21.21 12.02
CA GLN A 92 -6.48 20.86 10.63
C GLN A 92 -7.29 21.73 9.68
N LYS A 93 -6.61 22.32 8.70
CA LYS A 93 -7.24 23.14 7.66
C LYS A 93 -7.72 22.25 6.52
N LYS A 94 -8.92 22.53 6.04
CA LYS A 94 -9.50 21.98 4.83
C LYS A 94 -9.37 23.02 3.72
N TYR A 95 -8.89 22.59 2.56
CA TYR A 95 -8.74 23.46 1.40
C TYR A 95 -9.74 23.06 0.33
N VAL A 96 -10.45 24.04 -0.24
CA VAL A 96 -11.44 23.81 -1.29
C VAL A 96 -11.11 24.70 -2.48
N ALA A 97 -10.95 24.08 -3.65
CA ALA A 97 -10.73 24.79 -4.91
C ALA A 97 -11.93 25.66 -5.26
N ARG A 98 -11.65 26.92 -5.59
CA ARG A 98 -12.64 27.92 -6.01
C ARG A 98 -12.12 28.70 -7.22
N TRP A 99 -13.03 29.39 -7.86
CA TRP A 99 -12.70 30.43 -8.83
C TRP A 99 -13.05 31.79 -8.21
N PRO A 100 -12.28 32.84 -8.54
CA PRO A 100 -12.63 34.19 -8.15
C PRO A 100 -14.03 34.58 -8.63
N ASP A 101 -14.72 35.43 -7.88
CA ASP A 101 -16.02 35.96 -8.30
C ASP A 101 -15.86 36.75 -9.61
N GLY A 102 -16.73 36.47 -10.59
CA GLY A 102 -16.63 37.05 -11.93
C GLY A 102 -15.64 36.35 -12.88
N TYR A 103 -15.01 35.24 -12.46
CA TYR A 103 -14.17 34.43 -13.35
C TYR A 103 -15.03 33.76 -14.43
N SER A 104 -15.02 34.35 -15.64
CA SER A 104 -15.53 33.69 -16.84
C SER A 104 -14.52 32.66 -17.30
N HIS A 105 -14.95 31.40 -17.43
CA HIS A 105 -14.16 30.43 -18.19
C HIS A 105 -13.96 31.01 -19.59
N PRO A 106 -12.72 31.23 -20.08
CA PRO A 106 -12.55 31.44 -21.50
C PRO A 106 -13.20 30.25 -22.20
N GLU A 107 -14.08 30.50 -23.17
CA GLU A 107 -14.78 29.49 -23.95
C GLU A 107 -13.76 28.56 -24.62
N LEU A 108 -13.36 27.51 -23.91
CA LEU A 108 -12.42 26.50 -24.38
C LEU A 108 -13.00 25.59 -25.47
N LEU A 109 -14.09 26.01 -26.13
CA LEU A 109 -14.78 25.23 -27.16
C LEU A 109 -15.16 26.02 -28.42
N GLN A 110 -14.85 27.31 -28.54
CA GLN A 110 -15.33 28.11 -29.67
C GLN A 110 -14.26 28.99 -30.32
N GLN A 111 -13.06 28.45 -30.61
CA GLN A 111 -12.23 28.96 -31.70
C GLN A 111 -11.10 27.98 -32.05
N GLY A 112 -11.22 27.37 -33.23
CA GLY A 112 -10.13 26.98 -34.11
C GLY A 112 -9.04 26.04 -33.60
N GLY A 113 -9.13 24.75 -33.99
CA GLY A 113 -7.99 24.04 -34.56
C GLY A 113 -6.75 23.84 -33.69
N GLY A 114 -6.90 23.24 -32.51
CA GLY A 114 -5.78 22.66 -31.77
C GLY A 114 -6.28 21.47 -30.96
N VAL A 115 -6.03 20.25 -31.45
CA VAL A 115 -6.26 19.04 -30.66
C VAL A 115 -5.31 19.10 -29.47
N MET A 116 -5.85 19.40 -28.29
CA MET A 116 -5.10 19.28 -27.03
C MET A 116 -4.85 17.79 -26.77
N PRO A 117 -3.59 17.34 -26.60
CA PRO A 117 -3.35 15.95 -26.22
C PRO A 117 -3.94 15.73 -24.83
N SER A 118 -4.96 14.88 -24.77
CA SER A 118 -5.37 14.30 -23.50
C SER A 118 -4.20 13.43 -23.02
N PRO A 119 -3.78 13.51 -21.74
CA PRO A 119 -2.81 12.57 -21.18
C PRO A 119 -3.28 11.10 -21.17
N TYR A 120 -4.47 10.83 -21.73
CA TYR A 120 -5.14 9.54 -21.76
C TYR A 120 -5.48 9.06 -23.19
N ASP A 121 -4.99 9.73 -24.23
CA ASP A 121 -5.14 9.23 -25.60
C ASP A 121 -4.02 8.22 -25.93
N ASP A 122 -4.44 7.17 -26.62
CA ASP A 122 -3.78 5.89 -26.87
C ASP A 122 -2.36 6.01 -27.46
N ALA A 123 -1.39 5.32 -26.87
CA ALA A 123 -0.11 5.04 -27.51
C ALA A 123 -0.29 3.90 -28.52
N GLY A 124 -0.87 4.25 -29.67
CA GLY A 124 -1.00 3.39 -30.84
C GLY A 124 -0.27 4.00 -32.04
N THR A 125 0.89 3.41 -32.36
CA THR A 125 1.50 3.29 -33.71
C THR A 125 1.44 4.50 -34.66
N GLY A 126 2.61 5.11 -34.89
CA GLY A 126 2.86 5.98 -36.05
C GLY A 126 4.35 6.27 -36.18
N GLU A 127 4.95 5.83 -37.28
CA GLU A 127 6.34 6.04 -37.68
C GLU A 127 6.77 7.51 -37.59
N VAL A 128 8.03 7.75 -37.19
CA VAL A 128 8.68 9.04 -37.43
C VAL A 128 10.02 8.77 -38.08
N GLY A 129 10.14 9.31 -39.29
CA GLY A 129 11.23 9.13 -40.23
C GLY A 129 12.58 9.66 -39.75
N GLU A 130 13.60 9.10 -40.39
CA GLU A 130 14.99 9.55 -40.39
C GLU A 130 15.12 11.06 -40.58
N LEU A 131 15.89 11.69 -39.69
CA LEU A 131 16.69 12.88 -40.02
C LEU A 131 18.10 12.69 -39.46
N ARG A 132 19.06 12.78 -40.39
CA ARG A 132 20.52 12.68 -40.18
C ARG A 132 21.08 13.95 -39.51
N PRO A 133 22.31 13.88 -38.97
CA PRO A 133 22.87 14.85 -38.05
C PRO A 133 23.65 15.94 -38.77
N GLU A 134 23.51 17.19 -38.32
CA GLU A 134 24.46 18.26 -38.64
C GLU A 134 25.35 18.53 -37.42
N ALA A 135 26.64 18.39 -37.68
CA ALA A 135 27.73 18.52 -36.74
C ALA A 135 28.10 19.99 -36.56
N GLY A 136 28.63 20.33 -35.39
CA GLY A 136 29.20 21.64 -35.11
C GLY A 136 30.01 21.64 -33.82
N GLY A 137 31.13 20.92 -33.82
CA GLY A 137 32.11 20.99 -32.74
C GLY A 137 33.22 22.00 -33.05
N ALA A 138 33.63 22.76 -32.04
CA ALA A 138 35.02 23.17 -31.81
C ALA A 138 35.19 23.60 -30.34
N ALA A 139 36.08 22.90 -29.64
CA ALA A 139 36.50 23.09 -28.24
C ALA A 139 37.73 24.04 -28.17
N PRO A 140 38.56 24.08 -27.10
CA PRO A 140 38.35 23.93 -25.64
C PRO A 140 39.00 25.08 -24.82
N HIS A 141 38.72 25.19 -23.52
CA HIS A 141 39.70 25.72 -22.55
C HIS A 141 39.75 24.85 -21.27
N LYS A 142 40.97 24.51 -20.88
CA LYS A 142 41.37 23.65 -19.75
C LYS A 142 41.39 24.41 -18.42
N LEU A 143 41.16 23.67 -17.33
CA LEU A 143 41.71 23.73 -15.95
C LEU A 143 40.67 22.97 -15.09
N GLY A 144 40.87 21.76 -14.57
CA GLY A 144 42.04 21.21 -13.89
C GLY A 144 41.64 20.93 -12.44
N ALA A 145 41.07 19.75 -12.15
CA ALA A 145 41.06 19.12 -10.82
C ALA A 145 40.53 17.68 -10.92
N GLU A 146 41.37 16.74 -10.49
CA GLU A 146 41.28 15.30 -10.69
C GLU A 146 40.28 14.62 -9.73
N ARG A 147 39.55 13.61 -10.22
CA ARG A 147 38.95 12.55 -9.40
C ARG A 147 39.26 11.20 -10.06
N PRO A 148 39.86 10.22 -9.37
CA PRO A 148 40.10 8.93 -9.98
C PRO A 148 38.80 8.13 -10.10
N LEU A 149 38.49 7.74 -11.34
CA LEU A 149 37.70 6.54 -11.61
C LEU A 149 38.55 5.31 -11.25
N TYR A 150 37.91 4.30 -10.67
CA TYR A 150 38.29 2.92 -10.95
C TYR A 150 37.04 2.16 -11.37
N ASN A 151 37.07 1.71 -12.63
CA ASN A 151 36.20 0.69 -13.17
C ASN A 151 37.09 -0.46 -13.62
N ASN A 152 36.80 -1.68 -13.18
CA ASN A 152 37.04 -2.93 -13.91
C ASN A 152 36.62 -4.17 -13.08
N SER A 153 35.40 -4.66 -13.34
CA SER A 153 35.04 -6.10 -13.26
C SER A 153 35.85 -6.93 -14.28
N PRO A 154 35.71 -8.28 -14.37
CA PRO A 154 35.22 -9.33 -13.45
C PRO A 154 36.25 -10.49 -13.28
N LEU A 155 35.99 -11.51 -12.43
CA LEU A 155 36.29 -12.93 -12.70
C LEU A 155 35.88 -13.87 -11.54
N THR A 156 35.25 -14.96 -11.97
CA THR A 156 34.82 -16.22 -11.34
C THR A 156 35.76 -16.91 -10.33
N SER A 157 35.18 -17.34 -9.19
CA SER A 157 35.27 -18.63 -8.43
C SER A 157 36.57 -19.48 -8.44
N PRO A 158 36.97 -20.11 -7.31
CA PRO A 158 36.24 -21.29 -6.81
C PRO A 158 36.06 -21.40 -5.29
N ILE A 159 34.98 -22.13 -4.96
CA ILE A 159 34.72 -22.83 -3.71
C ILE A 159 35.98 -23.61 -3.29
N ASN A 160 36.45 -23.40 -2.07
CA ASN A 160 37.22 -24.41 -1.35
C ASN A 160 36.78 -24.43 0.11
N SER A 161 35.99 -25.44 0.43
CA SER A 161 35.91 -25.97 1.78
C SER A 161 37.29 -26.54 2.13
N PRO A 162 37.73 -26.39 3.39
CA PRO A 162 37.95 -27.63 4.10
C PRO A 162 37.18 -27.63 5.42
N GLU A 163 36.37 -28.66 5.59
CA GLU A 163 36.06 -29.19 6.91
C GLU A 163 37.39 -29.48 7.62
N ARG A 164 37.64 -28.82 8.75
CA ARG A 164 38.52 -29.32 9.79
C ARG A 164 38.31 -28.55 11.09
N GLY A 165 37.79 -29.26 12.10
CA GLY A 165 38.09 -29.03 13.51
C GLY A 165 37.28 -27.93 14.20
N ALA A 166 36.34 -28.37 15.05
CA ALA A 166 35.75 -27.56 16.10
C ALA A 166 36.86 -27.06 17.06
N GLY A 167 37.20 -25.79 16.90
CA GLY A 167 38.00 -25.00 17.83
C GLY A 167 37.60 -23.55 17.65
N GLU A 168 37.27 -22.87 18.74
CA GLU A 168 36.68 -21.53 18.77
C GLU A 168 37.58 -20.53 18.03
N ARG A 169 37.31 -20.31 16.74
CA ARG A 169 38.05 -19.36 15.91
C ARG A 169 37.81 -17.96 16.47
N ALA A 170 38.87 -17.28 16.89
CA ALA A 170 38.78 -15.90 17.33
C ALA A 170 38.18 -15.02 16.21
N LEU A 171 37.09 -14.32 16.53
CA LEU A 171 36.41 -13.41 15.60
C LEU A 171 37.35 -12.31 15.13
N THR A 172 37.45 -12.14 13.82
CA THR A 172 38.22 -11.06 13.20
C THR A 172 37.65 -9.68 13.57
N PRO A 173 38.46 -8.60 13.56
CA PRO A 173 37.96 -7.24 13.79
C PRO A 173 36.82 -6.83 12.85
N THR A 174 36.85 -7.33 11.60
CA THR A 174 35.82 -7.12 10.58
C THR A 174 34.50 -7.81 10.94
N GLU A 175 34.54 -9.04 11.45
CA GLU A 175 33.35 -9.77 11.91
C GLU A 175 32.73 -9.09 13.13
N ARG A 176 33.55 -8.64 14.08
CA ARG A 176 33.08 -7.92 15.26
C ARG A 176 32.34 -6.61 14.90
N LYS A 177 32.86 -5.86 13.93
CA LYS A 177 32.19 -4.66 13.41
C LYS A 177 30.86 -5.00 12.73
N ARG A 178 30.81 -6.08 11.95
CA ARG A 178 29.57 -6.57 11.29
C ARG A 178 28.52 -6.94 12.33
N ILE A 179 28.87 -7.77 13.30
CA ILE A 179 27.98 -8.23 14.39
C ILE A 179 27.45 -7.03 15.18
N ASN A 180 28.30 -6.05 15.47
CA ASN A 180 27.88 -4.83 16.16
C ASN A 180 26.87 -4.03 15.32
N ARG A 181 27.11 -3.88 14.02
CA ARG A 181 26.19 -3.17 13.12
C ARG A 181 24.83 -3.87 13.01
N GLU A 182 24.82 -5.19 13.00
CA GLU A 182 23.57 -5.97 12.99
C GLU A 182 22.78 -5.74 14.27
N PHE A 183 23.42 -5.74 15.44
CA PHE A 183 22.79 -5.44 16.71
C PHE A 183 22.18 -4.02 16.74
N GLU A 184 22.95 -3.01 16.35
CA GLU A 184 22.49 -1.61 16.34
C GLU A 184 21.32 -1.38 15.37
N ARG A 185 21.18 -2.23 14.34
CA ARG A 185 20.01 -2.21 13.45
C ARG A 185 18.82 -2.95 14.02
N TRP A 186 19.05 -4.04 14.75
CA TRP A 186 18.01 -4.90 15.28
C TRP A 186 17.36 -4.32 16.55
N LYS A 187 18.15 -3.81 17.51
CA LYS A 187 17.63 -3.31 18.80
C LYS A 187 16.54 -2.23 18.65
N PRO A 188 16.64 -1.25 17.74
CA PRO A 188 15.59 -0.25 17.54
C PRO A 188 14.26 -0.81 17.00
N THR A 189 14.25 -2.01 16.42
CA THR A 189 13.02 -2.67 15.97
C THR A 189 12.18 -3.22 17.13
N TRP A 190 12.75 -3.28 18.33
CA TRP A 190 12.06 -3.77 19.52
C TRP A 190 11.10 -2.72 20.09
N PRO A 191 9.86 -3.09 20.49
CA PRO A 191 8.92 -2.15 21.09
C PRO A 191 9.50 -1.56 22.37
N ARG A 192 9.42 -0.23 22.53
CA ARG A 192 9.97 0.50 23.68
C ARG A 192 11.43 0.13 23.97
N HIS A 193 12.25 -0.05 22.92
CA HIS A 193 13.64 -0.47 23.07
C HIS A 193 14.46 0.44 24.00
N GLU A 194 14.08 1.71 24.16
CA GLU A 194 14.70 2.69 25.07
C GLU A 194 14.57 2.30 26.55
N ASP A 195 13.49 1.60 26.92
CA ASP A 195 13.23 1.18 28.31
C ASP A 195 14.16 0.04 28.77
N TYR A 196 14.94 -0.56 27.85
CA TYR A 196 15.73 -1.76 28.10
C TYR A 196 17.23 -1.53 27.92
N SER A 197 18.01 -2.05 28.87
CA SER A 197 19.47 -1.98 28.88
C SER A 197 20.08 -2.44 27.55
N ARG A 198 20.83 -1.53 26.93
CA ARG A 198 21.54 -1.78 25.67
C ARG A 198 22.67 -2.77 25.89
N ASP A 199 23.44 -2.61 26.95
CA ASP A 199 24.63 -3.42 27.21
C ASP A 199 24.28 -4.85 27.64
N GLU A 200 23.18 -5.03 28.37
CA GLU A 200 22.67 -6.36 28.72
C GLU A 200 22.23 -7.13 27.47
N ALA A 201 21.47 -6.49 26.58
CA ALA A 201 21.06 -7.09 25.32
C ALA A 201 22.26 -7.37 24.39
N LYS A 202 23.27 -6.48 24.40
CA LYS A 202 24.48 -6.64 23.60
C LYS A 202 25.32 -7.83 24.07
N ALA A 203 25.44 -8.02 25.38
CA ALA A 203 26.15 -9.16 25.95
C ALA A 203 25.51 -10.49 25.53
N GLU A 204 24.17 -10.58 25.51
CA GLU A 204 23.46 -11.77 25.02
C GLU A 204 23.56 -11.94 23.50
N TRP A 205 23.56 -10.84 22.74
CA TRP A 205 23.74 -10.86 21.28
C TRP A 205 25.10 -11.40 20.84
N ASP A 206 26.16 -11.02 21.56
CA ASP A 206 27.53 -11.45 21.24
C ASP A 206 27.76 -12.95 21.49
N LYS A 207 26.98 -13.55 22.40
CA LYS A 207 26.99 -15.00 22.66
C LYS A 207 26.33 -15.83 21.56
N LEU A 208 25.53 -15.22 20.69
CA LEU A 208 24.84 -15.97 19.63
C LEU A 208 25.80 -16.44 18.54
N ALA A 209 25.47 -17.54 17.88
CA ALA A 209 26.15 -17.94 16.65
C ALA A 209 25.65 -17.11 15.45
N ASP A 210 26.41 -17.06 14.36
CA ASP A 210 26.02 -16.34 13.13
C ASP A 210 24.71 -16.86 12.51
N ALA A 211 24.42 -18.17 12.63
CA ALA A 211 23.15 -18.74 12.19
C ALA A 211 21.98 -18.27 13.07
N ASP A 212 22.15 -18.33 14.40
CA ASP A 212 21.14 -17.89 15.36
C ASP A 212 20.86 -16.38 15.25
N ARG A 213 21.88 -15.54 14.97
CA ARG A 213 21.70 -14.10 14.72
C ARG A 213 20.82 -13.84 13.50
N ARG A 214 21.05 -14.56 12.40
CA ARG A 214 20.24 -14.45 11.17
C ARG A 214 18.79 -14.84 11.42
N ASP A 215 18.56 -15.95 12.12
CA ASP A 215 17.21 -16.39 12.48
C ASP A 215 16.52 -15.42 13.44
N CYS A 216 17.23 -14.93 14.44
CA CYS A 216 16.74 -13.91 15.36
C CYS A 216 16.23 -12.69 14.60
N ILE A 217 17.05 -12.10 13.72
CA ILE A 217 16.65 -10.92 12.93
C ILE A 217 15.42 -11.22 12.07
N ARG A 218 15.41 -12.37 11.39
CA ARG A 218 14.34 -12.78 10.48
C ARG A 218 13.01 -13.02 11.20
N LEU A 219 13.05 -13.61 12.40
CA LEU A 219 11.87 -14.08 13.13
C LEU A 219 11.37 -13.10 14.19
N THR A 220 12.18 -12.11 14.59
CA THR A 220 11.77 -11.07 15.57
C THR A 220 10.43 -10.42 15.21
N PRO A 221 10.17 -9.96 13.97
CA PRO A 221 8.89 -9.33 13.63
C PRO A 221 7.70 -10.26 13.78
N SER A 222 7.86 -11.55 13.47
CA SER A 222 6.78 -12.52 13.59
C SER A 222 6.54 -12.94 15.02
N TYR A 223 7.60 -13.06 15.83
CA TYR A 223 7.48 -13.26 17.27
C TYR A 223 6.70 -12.13 17.93
N LEU A 224 7.07 -10.86 17.64
CA LEU A 224 6.38 -9.70 18.21
C LEU A 224 4.90 -9.66 17.83
N ARG A 225 4.54 -10.00 16.59
CA ARG A 225 3.14 -10.14 16.15
C ARG A 225 2.41 -11.29 16.85
N TRP A 226 3.08 -12.43 17.03
CA TRP A 226 2.49 -13.61 17.67
C TRP A 226 2.11 -13.36 19.14
N ILE A 227 2.90 -12.55 19.87
CA ILE A 227 2.62 -12.21 21.27
C ILE A 227 1.77 -10.96 21.45
N GLU A 228 1.54 -10.18 20.39
CA GLU A 228 0.83 -8.91 20.45
C GLU A 228 -0.59 -9.09 21.02
N GLY A 229 -0.91 -8.34 22.07
CA GLY A 229 -2.21 -8.43 22.76
C GLY A 229 -2.42 -9.66 23.65
N ARG A 230 -1.53 -10.66 23.61
CA ARG A 230 -1.60 -11.87 24.48
C ARG A 230 -0.80 -11.69 25.75
N VAL A 231 0.46 -11.28 25.62
CA VAL A 231 1.41 -11.14 26.73
C VAL A 231 2.36 -9.97 26.49
N LYS A 232 2.93 -9.44 27.58
CA LYS A 232 3.98 -8.40 27.47
C LYS A 232 5.23 -8.99 26.80
N PRO A 233 5.85 -8.30 25.83
CA PRO A 233 7.10 -8.75 25.25
C PRO A 233 8.20 -8.88 26.30
N TYR A 234 9.00 -9.94 26.18
CA TYR A 234 10.25 -10.06 26.93
C TYR A 234 11.15 -8.85 26.70
N SER A 235 12.08 -8.59 27.63
CA SER A 235 13.17 -7.68 27.33
C SER A 235 14.02 -8.27 26.19
N PRO A 236 14.68 -7.43 25.37
CA PRO A 236 15.57 -7.88 24.30
C PRO A 236 16.63 -8.88 24.80
N ALA A 237 17.20 -8.66 25.98
CA ALA A 237 18.17 -9.57 26.59
C ALA A 237 17.55 -10.95 26.91
N ILE A 238 16.36 -10.98 27.53
CA ILE A 238 15.67 -12.24 27.85
C ILE A 238 15.26 -12.98 26.58
N TYR A 239 14.80 -12.26 25.55
CA TYR A 239 14.46 -12.81 24.24
C TYR A 239 15.66 -13.51 23.58
N LEU A 240 16.82 -12.85 23.56
CA LEU A 240 18.07 -13.39 23.01
C LEU A 240 18.57 -14.59 23.80
N ARG A 241 18.60 -14.47 25.14
CA ARG A 241 19.06 -15.53 26.05
C ARG A 241 18.25 -16.81 25.90
N LYS A 242 16.92 -16.69 25.82
CA LYS A 242 16.02 -17.84 25.66
C LYS A 242 15.93 -18.35 24.21
N LYS A 243 16.44 -17.60 23.24
CA LYS A 243 16.20 -17.84 21.81
C LYS A 243 14.71 -18.01 21.49
N ALA A 244 13.86 -17.12 22.04
CA ALA A 244 12.41 -17.30 22.02
C ALA A 244 11.78 -17.32 20.62
N TRP A 245 12.51 -16.91 19.57
CA TRP A 245 12.09 -17.14 18.17
C TRP A 245 12.00 -18.62 17.79
N LYS A 246 12.66 -19.52 18.53
CA LYS A 246 12.57 -20.98 18.29
C LYS A 246 11.29 -21.59 18.86
N GLU A 247 10.59 -20.87 19.75
CA GLU A 247 9.29 -21.26 20.29
C GLU A 247 8.13 -20.84 19.37
N LEU A 248 8.43 -20.17 18.26
CA LEU A 248 7.42 -19.81 17.27
C LEU A 248 6.78 -21.08 16.68
N PRO A 249 5.44 -21.16 16.59
CA PRO A 249 4.79 -22.22 15.85
C PRO A 249 5.27 -22.22 14.39
N PRO A 250 5.37 -23.40 13.74
CA PRO A 250 5.81 -23.53 12.35
C PRO A 250 4.77 -22.91 11.40
N ALA A 251 4.79 -21.59 11.28
CA ALA A 251 4.01 -20.74 10.35
C ALA A 251 4.52 -19.28 10.31
N SER A 252 5.47 -18.90 11.19
CA SER A 252 5.81 -17.48 11.46
C SER A 252 7.05 -16.93 10.74
N GLY A 253 7.43 -17.46 9.58
CA GLY A 253 8.46 -16.82 8.72
C GLY A 253 7.89 -15.69 7.85
N PRO A 254 8.69 -14.75 7.30
CA PRO A 254 8.24 -13.93 6.20
C PRO A 254 7.93 -14.86 5.02
N VAL A 255 6.65 -15.04 4.71
CA VAL A 255 6.26 -15.88 3.58
C VAL A 255 6.68 -15.19 2.29
N ALA A 256 7.37 -15.93 1.43
CA ALA A 256 7.74 -15.46 0.11
C ALA A 256 6.46 -15.05 -0.66
N LYS A 257 6.55 -14.01 -1.49
CA LYS A 257 5.43 -13.55 -2.31
C LYS A 257 5.77 -13.61 -3.78
N VAL A 258 4.85 -14.15 -4.58
CA VAL A 258 4.99 -14.29 -6.04
C VAL A 258 3.89 -13.50 -6.77
N PRO A 259 4.16 -12.95 -7.96
CA PRO A 259 3.14 -12.28 -8.74
C PRO A 259 2.13 -13.28 -9.33
N ALA A 260 0.84 -13.05 -9.13
CA ALA A 260 -0.25 -13.85 -9.68
C ALA A 260 -1.18 -12.99 -10.55
N LYS A 261 -1.64 -13.56 -11.68
CA LYS A 261 -2.65 -12.93 -12.55
C LYS A 261 -3.99 -12.83 -11.83
N SER A 262 -4.76 -11.77 -12.10
CA SER A 262 -6.11 -11.59 -11.53
C SER A 262 -6.99 -12.80 -11.81
N PHE A 263 -7.77 -13.22 -10.81
CA PHE A 263 -8.68 -14.38 -10.87
C PHE A 263 -8.03 -15.75 -11.13
N SER A 264 -6.69 -15.85 -11.09
CA SER A 264 -5.99 -17.15 -11.05
C SER A 264 -6.22 -17.86 -9.71
N ASN A 265 -5.91 -19.16 -9.63
CA ASN A 265 -6.07 -19.95 -8.40
C ASN A 265 -5.43 -19.28 -7.18
N LEU A 266 -4.13 -18.93 -7.28
CA LEU A 266 -3.39 -18.30 -6.20
C LEU A 266 -3.93 -16.91 -5.83
N TRP A 267 -4.40 -16.16 -6.83
CA TRP A 267 -5.05 -14.87 -6.62
C TRP A 267 -6.37 -15.04 -5.86
N MET A 268 -7.22 -15.99 -6.26
CA MET A 268 -8.49 -16.27 -5.58
C MET A 268 -8.29 -16.82 -4.16
N ALA A 269 -7.27 -17.66 -3.94
CA ALA A 269 -6.93 -18.12 -2.60
C ALA A 269 -6.48 -16.96 -1.69
N THR A 270 -5.67 -16.04 -2.23
CA THR A 270 -5.24 -14.84 -1.50
C THR A 270 -6.42 -13.91 -1.19
N TRP A 271 -7.35 -13.76 -2.14
CA TRP A 271 -8.59 -13.00 -1.93
C TRP A 271 -9.40 -13.53 -0.75
N LEU A 272 -9.64 -14.85 -0.71
CA LEU A 272 -10.41 -15.49 0.36
C LEU A 272 -9.66 -15.44 1.70
N GLU A 273 -8.35 -15.64 1.71
CA GLU A 273 -7.53 -15.53 2.93
C GLU A 273 -7.57 -14.12 3.53
N MET A 274 -7.46 -13.08 2.71
CA MET A 274 -7.54 -11.69 3.17
C MET A 274 -8.92 -11.39 3.79
N LEU A 275 -9.99 -11.92 3.20
CA LEU A 275 -11.35 -11.75 3.69
C LEU A 275 -11.61 -12.52 4.99
N LEU A 276 -11.16 -13.77 5.09
CA LEU A 276 -11.24 -14.57 6.32
C LEU A 276 -10.49 -13.89 7.47
N THR A 277 -9.26 -13.46 7.21
CA THR A 277 -8.43 -12.75 8.19
C THR A 277 -9.11 -11.47 8.67
N ALA A 278 -9.75 -10.73 7.76
CA ALA A 278 -10.49 -9.51 8.09
C ALA A 278 -11.75 -9.80 8.93
N SER A 279 -12.50 -10.84 8.59
CA SER A 279 -13.72 -11.24 9.31
C SER A 279 -13.47 -11.73 10.73
N ASN A 280 -12.30 -12.31 10.99
CA ASN A 280 -11.93 -12.79 12.32
C ASN A 280 -11.42 -11.67 13.26
N GLN A 281 -11.34 -10.41 12.79
CA GLN A 281 -10.92 -9.30 13.65
C GLN A 281 -12.06 -8.83 14.56
N PRO A 282 -11.80 -8.55 15.85
CA PRO A 282 -12.82 -8.05 16.76
C PRO A 282 -13.28 -6.65 16.35
N ILE A 283 -14.59 -6.50 16.11
CA ILE A 283 -15.19 -5.22 15.74
C ILE A 283 -15.22 -4.30 16.97
N ARG A 284 -14.59 -3.13 16.84
CA ARG A 284 -14.56 -2.13 17.92
C ARG A 284 -15.53 -1.00 17.61
N LEU A 285 -16.49 -0.80 18.51
CA LEU A 285 -17.38 0.35 18.47
C LEU A 285 -16.68 1.62 18.95
N ALA A 286 -16.82 2.69 18.16
CA ALA A 286 -16.45 4.04 18.53
C ALA A 286 -17.38 4.57 19.63
N PRO A 287 -16.93 5.55 20.44
CA PRO A 287 -17.74 6.09 21.53
C PRO A 287 -19.13 6.61 21.11
N ILE A 288 -19.26 7.19 19.91
CA ILE A 288 -20.55 7.67 19.41
C ILE A 288 -21.49 6.54 19.02
N GLU A 289 -20.95 5.43 18.51
CA GLU A 289 -21.73 4.25 18.13
C GLU A 289 -22.25 3.53 19.37
N LYS A 290 -21.46 3.50 20.45
CA LYS A 290 -21.93 3.02 21.75
C LYS A 290 -23.13 3.83 22.22
N ILE A 291 -23.07 5.16 22.17
CA ILE A 291 -24.20 6.03 22.52
C ILE A 291 -25.42 5.77 21.62
N MET A 292 -25.23 5.52 20.32
CA MET A 292 -26.32 5.18 19.40
C MET A 292 -26.97 3.83 19.73
N VAL A 293 -26.18 2.84 20.17
CA VAL A 293 -26.67 1.54 20.64
C VAL A 293 -27.39 1.70 21.98
N ASP A 294 -26.79 2.40 22.93
CA ASP A 294 -27.33 2.61 24.27
C ASP A 294 -28.63 3.42 24.24
N SER A 295 -28.79 4.32 23.27
CA SER A 295 -30.02 5.10 23.04
C SER A 295 -31.05 4.39 22.15
N GLY A 296 -30.76 3.16 21.68
CA GLY A 296 -31.66 2.37 20.85
C GLY A 296 -31.87 2.89 19.42
N GLN A 297 -31.07 3.88 18.99
CA GLN A 297 -31.18 4.45 17.63
C GLN A 297 -30.69 3.48 16.55
N LYS A 298 -29.71 2.63 16.88
CA LYS A 298 -29.18 1.58 16.01
C LYS A 298 -28.86 0.34 16.81
N SER A 299 -29.02 -0.83 16.20
CA SER A 299 -28.58 -2.07 16.85
C SER A 299 -27.06 -2.23 16.75
N PHE A 300 -26.48 -2.90 17.73
CA PHE A 300 -25.06 -3.30 17.71
C PHE A 300 -24.72 -4.10 16.44
N GLU A 301 -25.63 -4.98 16.03
CA GLU A 301 -25.51 -5.84 14.85
C GLU A 301 -25.43 -5.02 13.56
N GLU A 302 -26.30 -4.01 13.38
CA GLU A 302 -26.30 -3.17 12.18
C GLU A 302 -24.99 -2.40 12.04
N ILE A 303 -24.50 -1.81 13.13
CA ILE A 303 -23.23 -1.06 13.13
C ILE A 303 -22.06 -2.01 12.84
N SER A 304 -22.06 -3.19 13.46
CA SER A 304 -21.01 -4.19 13.28
C SER A 304 -20.97 -4.70 11.84
N ARG A 305 -22.15 -4.99 11.26
CA ARG A 305 -22.29 -5.42 9.87
C ARG A 305 -21.75 -4.37 8.90
N ASN A 306 -22.14 -3.11 9.06
CA ASN A 306 -21.67 -2.02 8.19
C ASN A 306 -20.15 -1.82 8.29
N LYS A 307 -19.59 -1.86 9.51
CA LYS A 307 -18.14 -1.80 9.71
C LYS A 307 -17.41 -2.95 9.04
N LEU A 308 -17.96 -4.16 9.12
CA LEU A 308 -17.34 -5.33 8.51
C LEU A 308 -17.32 -5.18 6.98
N ILE A 309 -18.42 -4.72 6.38
CA ILE A 309 -18.49 -4.42 4.94
C ILE A 309 -17.39 -3.42 4.55
N ASP A 310 -17.32 -2.28 5.24
CA ASP A 310 -16.32 -1.24 4.95
C ASP A 310 -14.89 -1.75 5.14
N TYR A 311 -14.66 -2.53 6.21
CA TYR A 311 -13.34 -3.05 6.52
C TYR A 311 -12.88 -4.11 5.51
N CYS A 312 -13.71 -5.13 5.23
CA CYS A 312 -13.42 -6.14 4.21
C CYS A 312 -13.17 -5.49 2.84
N ALA A 313 -13.97 -4.49 2.45
CA ALA A 313 -13.75 -3.73 1.22
C ALA A 313 -12.40 -3.01 1.23
N SER A 314 -12.02 -2.36 2.34
CA SER A 314 -10.75 -1.64 2.46
C SER A 314 -9.52 -2.55 2.36
N VAL A 315 -9.60 -3.76 2.93
CA VAL A 315 -8.48 -4.73 2.96
C VAL A 315 -8.15 -5.20 1.54
N VAL A 316 -9.16 -5.43 0.72
CA VAL A 316 -8.99 -5.94 -0.66
C VAL A 316 -8.97 -4.84 -1.73
N GLU A 317 -9.15 -3.56 -1.37
CA GLU A 317 -9.22 -2.44 -2.30
C GLU A 317 -7.97 -2.37 -3.20
N GLY A 318 -6.78 -2.51 -2.62
CA GLY A 318 -5.53 -2.51 -3.39
C GLY A 318 -5.45 -3.65 -4.41
N MET A 319 -5.96 -4.82 -4.05
CA MET A 319 -5.99 -6.00 -4.92
C MET A 319 -6.98 -5.83 -6.08
N LEU A 320 -8.15 -5.23 -5.81
CA LEU A 320 -9.12 -4.86 -6.86
C LEU A 320 -8.58 -3.75 -7.78
N PHE A 321 -7.90 -2.76 -7.21
CA PHE A 321 -7.28 -1.69 -7.98
C PHE A 321 -6.23 -2.22 -8.96
N ALA A 322 -5.37 -3.14 -8.52
CA ALA A 322 -4.41 -3.83 -9.39
C ALA A 322 -5.13 -4.64 -10.50
N ALA A 323 -6.19 -5.38 -10.14
CA ALA A 323 -6.96 -6.17 -11.10
C ALA A 323 -7.61 -5.32 -12.21
N ARG A 324 -8.14 -4.14 -11.86
CA ARG A 324 -8.71 -3.20 -12.85
C ARG A 324 -7.67 -2.68 -13.84
N ARG A 325 -6.41 -2.55 -13.40
CA ARG A 325 -5.27 -2.14 -14.24
C ARG A 325 -4.61 -3.31 -14.97
N ARG A 326 -5.13 -4.53 -14.80
CA ARG A 326 -4.53 -5.78 -15.31
C ARG A 326 -3.11 -6.01 -14.79
N GLU A 327 -2.81 -5.50 -13.59
CA GLU A 327 -1.52 -5.67 -12.92
C GLU A 327 -1.55 -6.93 -12.03
N PRO A 328 -0.46 -7.72 -12.01
CA PRO A 328 -0.39 -8.89 -11.14
C PRO A 328 -0.33 -8.48 -9.66
N TRP A 329 -0.96 -9.27 -8.79
CA TRP A 329 -0.90 -9.07 -7.34
C TRP A 329 0.14 -9.99 -6.71
N ARG A 330 0.87 -9.50 -5.70
CA ARG A 330 1.86 -10.31 -4.96
C ARG A 330 1.18 -11.16 -3.90
N CYS A 331 1.03 -12.44 -4.22
CA CYS A 331 0.35 -13.45 -3.42
C CYS A 331 1.34 -14.28 -2.61
N SER A 332 0.90 -14.82 -1.48
CA SER A 332 1.75 -15.58 -0.56
C SER A 332 2.03 -16.99 -1.09
N THR A 333 3.28 -17.45 -1.11
CA THR A 333 3.63 -18.79 -1.64
C THR A 333 3.08 -19.94 -0.81
N PHE A 334 2.76 -19.72 0.47
CA PHE A 334 2.15 -20.78 1.30
C PHE A 334 0.78 -21.22 0.79
N LEU A 335 0.09 -20.34 0.03
CA LEU A 335 -1.21 -20.64 -0.55
C LEU A 335 -1.12 -21.46 -1.84
N GLU A 336 0.07 -21.62 -2.44
CA GLU A 336 0.23 -22.33 -3.71
C GLU A 336 -0.35 -23.76 -3.66
N PRO A 337 0.06 -24.64 -2.71
CA PRO A 337 -0.43 -26.03 -2.67
C PRO A 337 -1.94 -26.14 -2.40
N ILE A 338 -2.47 -25.18 -1.65
CA ILE A 338 -3.90 -25.11 -1.31
C ILE A 338 -4.70 -24.66 -2.54
N SER A 339 -4.20 -23.64 -3.24
CA SER A 339 -4.86 -23.03 -4.39
C SER A 339 -4.90 -23.95 -5.61
N GLU A 340 -3.97 -24.90 -5.76
CA GLU A 340 -3.99 -25.87 -6.85
C GLU A 340 -5.28 -26.70 -6.89
N ARG A 341 -5.90 -26.93 -5.73
CA ARG A 341 -7.16 -27.66 -5.60
C ARG A 341 -8.40 -26.85 -5.99
N PHE A 342 -8.24 -25.55 -6.27
CA PHE A 342 -9.37 -24.71 -6.63
C PHE A 342 -9.96 -25.14 -7.97
N GLN A 343 -11.25 -25.41 -7.94
CA GLN A 343 -12.03 -25.78 -9.10
C GLN A 343 -12.48 -24.55 -9.88
N TRP A 344 -12.66 -24.72 -11.19
CA TRP A 344 -13.29 -23.72 -12.03
C TRP A 344 -14.80 -23.80 -11.90
N VAL A 345 -15.43 -22.66 -11.66
CA VAL A 345 -16.89 -22.51 -11.53
C VAL A 345 -17.39 -21.66 -12.69
N ALA A 346 -18.39 -22.14 -13.41
CA ALA A 346 -18.90 -21.48 -14.62
C ALA A 346 -19.65 -20.16 -14.33
N PRO A 347 -19.57 -19.16 -15.23
CA PRO A 347 -20.18 -17.83 -15.06
C PRO A 347 -21.69 -17.85 -14.73
N ASP A 348 -22.44 -18.76 -15.36
CA ASP A 348 -23.90 -18.82 -15.25
C ASP A 348 -24.36 -20.05 -14.44
N SER A 349 -23.50 -20.56 -13.56
CA SER A 349 -23.83 -21.70 -12.71
C SER A 349 -24.52 -21.28 -11.41
N GLU A 350 -25.45 -22.10 -10.93
CA GLU A 350 -26.01 -21.99 -9.58
C GLU A 350 -24.93 -22.04 -8.49
N LEU A 351 -23.82 -22.75 -8.75
CA LEU A 351 -22.67 -22.79 -7.86
C LEU A 351 -22.01 -21.41 -7.74
N LEU A 352 -21.83 -20.65 -8.83
CA LEU A 352 -21.30 -19.28 -8.74
C LEU A 352 -22.29 -18.35 -8.02
N ALA A 353 -23.59 -18.54 -8.25
CA ALA A 353 -24.63 -17.81 -7.54
C ALA A 353 -24.59 -18.09 -6.03
N ALA A 354 -24.37 -19.34 -5.61
CA ALA A 354 -24.16 -19.72 -4.20
C ALA A 354 -22.90 -19.06 -3.62
N TRP A 355 -21.79 -19.04 -4.35
CA TRP A 355 -20.58 -18.31 -3.94
C TRP A 355 -20.82 -16.81 -3.73
N LYS A 356 -21.61 -16.18 -4.60
CA LYS A 356 -22.00 -14.78 -4.48
C LYS A 356 -22.88 -14.55 -3.24
N ARG A 357 -23.86 -15.43 -2.98
CA ARG A 357 -24.69 -15.38 -1.77
C ARG A 357 -23.86 -15.56 -0.49
N LEU A 358 -22.87 -16.45 -0.49
CA LEU A 358 -21.93 -16.59 0.63
C LEU A 358 -21.19 -15.28 0.90
N HIS A 359 -20.67 -14.61 -0.13
CA HIS A 359 -19.98 -13.33 0.05
C HIS A 359 -20.92 -12.29 0.65
N GLU A 360 -22.17 -12.22 0.19
CA GLU A 360 -23.18 -11.32 0.76
C GLU A 360 -23.47 -11.64 2.23
N ARG A 361 -23.72 -12.91 2.58
CA ARG A 361 -23.96 -13.33 3.97
C ARG A 361 -22.79 -13.01 4.88
N ARG A 362 -21.56 -13.17 4.40
CA ARG A 362 -20.33 -12.88 5.15
C ARG A 362 -19.87 -11.42 5.07
N CYS A 363 -20.68 -10.53 4.47
CA CYS A 363 -20.36 -9.11 4.30
C CYS A 363 -19.08 -8.86 3.49
N TRP A 364 -18.72 -9.80 2.62
CA TRP A 364 -17.57 -9.71 1.74
C TRP A 364 -17.92 -8.98 0.44
N PRO A 365 -16.98 -8.18 -0.10
CA PRO A 365 -17.16 -7.56 -1.39
C PRO A 365 -17.28 -8.63 -2.50
N TRP A 366 -17.96 -8.29 -3.59
CA TRP A 366 -18.04 -9.11 -4.80
C TRP A 366 -17.52 -8.33 -6.00
N PHE A 367 -17.10 -9.05 -7.05
CA PHE A 367 -16.51 -8.50 -8.26
C PHE A 367 -17.55 -7.90 -9.23
N SER A 368 -18.43 -7.02 -8.76
CA SER A 368 -19.57 -6.48 -9.53
C SER A 368 -19.20 -5.70 -10.79
N TRP A 369 -17.96 -5.22 -10.90
CA TRP A 369 -17.45 -4.51 -12.07
C TRP A 369 -16.94 -5.45 -13.18
N VAL A 370 -16.78 -6.73 -12.87
CA VAL A 370 -16.33 -7.74 -13.83
C VAL A 370 -17.56 -8.30 -14.53
N PRO A 371 -17.55 -8.41 -15.87
CA PRO A 371 -18.60 -9.14 -16.59
C PRO A 371 -18.75 -10.57 -16.03
N PRO A 372 -19.92 -11.22 -16.19
CA PRO A 372 -20.07 -12.62 -15.84
C PRO A 372 -18.93 -13.44 -16.45
N MET A 373 -18.07 -13.99 -15.58
CA MET A 373 -16.96 -14.84 -15.98
C MET A 373 -16.80 -15.99 -14.97
N GLY A 374 -16.23 -17.08 -15.44
CA GLY A 374 -15.92 -18.21 -14.58
C GLY A 374 -14.78 -17.86 -13.64
N MET A 375 -14.91 -18.27 -12.38
CA MET A 375 -13.96 -17.96 -11.31
C MET A 375 -13.44 -19.25 -10.68
N ARG A 376 -12.37 -19.13 -9.88
CA ARG A 376 -11.72 -20.26 -9.20
C ARG A 376 -12.07 -20.21 -7.72
N PHE A 377 -12.61 -21.30 -7.20
CA PHE A 377 -13.02 -21.41 -5.80
C PHE A 377 -12.58 -22.75 -5.20
N PRO A 378 -12.54 -22.88 -3.86
CA PRO A 378 -12.36 -24.16 -3.20
C PRO A 378 -13.34 -25.22 -3.74
N PRO A 379 -12.92 -26.50 -3.78
CA PRO A 379 -13.80 -27.60 -4.17
C PRO A 379 -14.97 -27.70 -3.18
N VAL A 380 -16.17 -27.97 -3.70
CA VAL A 380 -17.37 -28.26 -2.90
C VAL A 380 -17.65 -29.75 -2.95
N ASP A 381 -18.30 -30.27 -1.92
CA ASP A 381 -18.75 -31.66 -1.90
C ASP A 381 -19.82 -31.87 -2.98
N PRO A 382 -19.62 -32.80 -3.94
CA PRO A 382 -20.61 -33.08 -4.98
C PRO A 382 -21.88 -33.74 -4.45
N ASP A 383 -21.84 -34.36 -3.26
CA ASP A 383 -22.96 -35.08 -2.66
C ASP A 383 -23.90 -34.14 -1.87
N GLU A 384 -23.45 -32.91 -1.55
CA GLU A 384 -24.27 -31.91 -0.87
C GLU A 384 -25.25 -31.25 -1.86
N THR A 385 -26.54 -31.49 -1.64
CA THR A 385 -27.61 -30.96 -2.51
C THR A 385 -27.83 -29.47 -2.29
N ASN A 386 -27.61 -28.97 -1.07
CA ASN A 386 -27.73 -27.55 -0.77
C ASN A 386 -26.42 -26.82 -1.06
N LEU A 387 -26.35 -26.16 -2.22
CA LEU A 387 -25.17 -25.42 -2.65
C LEU A 387 -24.74 -24.33 -1.65
N ASP A 388 -25.66 -23.69 -0.92
CA ASP A 388 -25.30 -22.69 0.08
C ASP A 388 -24.57 -23.31 1.28
N THR A 389 -24.97 -24.53 1.69
CA THR A 389 -24.25 -25.33 2.70
C THR A 389 -22.90 -25.79 2.16
N ALA A 390 -22.87 -26.27 0.91
CA ALA A 390 -21.65 -26.78 0.27
C ALA A 390 -20.53 -25.73 0.20
N VAL A 391 -20.87 -24.49 -0.18
CA VAL A 391 -19.88 -23.38 -0.24
C VAL A 391 -19.40 -22.93 1.15
N GLU A 392 -20.26 -22.96 2.17
CA GLU A 392 -19.86 -22.65 3.56
C GLU A 392 -18.91 -23.71 4.11
N ALA A 393 -19.19 -24.99 3.86
CA ALA A 393 -18.32 -26.10 4.22
C ALA A 393 -16.96 -25.97 3.51
N ALA A 394 -16.95 -25.65 2.21
CA ALA A 394 -15.73 -25.45 1.44
C ALA A 394 -14.87 -24.28 1.95
N ILE A 395 -15.49 -23.18 2.39
CA ILE A 395 -14.76 -22.07 3.04
C ILE A 395 -14.21 -22.46 4.40
N THR A 396 -14.96 -23.21 5.20
CA THR A 396 -14.53 -23.66 6.53
C THR A 396 -13.35 -24.62 6.43
N GLU A 397 -13.37 -25.52 5.45
CA GLU A 397 -12.25 -26.41 5.16
C GLU A 397 -11.03 -25.60 4.65
N PHE A 398 -11.23 -24.61 3.78
CA PHE A 398 -10.16 -23.71 3.34
C PHE A 398 -9.54 -22.95 4.52
N GLU A 399 -10.35 -22.40 5.43
CA GLU A 399 -9.91 -21.73 6.66
C GLU A 399 -9.09 -22.67 7.57
N THR A 400 -9.52 -23.92 7.66
CA THR A 400 -8.81 -24.97 8.40
C THR A 400 -7.46 -25.30 7.77
N GLN A 401 -7.39 -25.35 6.44
CA GLN A 401 -6.15 -25.61 5.70
C GLN A 401 -5.14 -24.47 5.86
N ILE A 402 -5.56 -23.21 5.76
CA ILE A 402 -4.66 -22.06 5.96
C ILE A 402 -4.15 -21.95 7.39
N SER A 403 -4.92 -22.44 8.38
CA SER A 403 -4.52 -22.40 9.80
C SER A 403 -3.53 -23.49 10.19
N LYS A 404 -3.38 -24.54 9.37
CA LYS A 404 -2.45 -25.67 9.59
C LYS A 404 -1.06 -25.43 8.98
N VAL A 405 -0.91 -24.40 8.16
CA VAL A 405 0.32 -23.99 7.45
C VAL A 405 0.93 -22.79 8.14
#